data_AF-A0A0S8FP76-F1
#
_entry.id   AF-A0A0S8FP76-F1
#
_cell.length_a   1.000
_cell.length_b   1.000
_cell.length_c   1.000
_cell.angle_alpha   90.00
_cell.angle_beta   90.00
_cell.angle_gamma   90.00
#
_symmetry.space_group_name_H-M   'P 1'
#
loop_
_entity.id
_entity.type
_entity.pdbx_description
1 polymer ?
#
loop_
_entity_poly.entity_id
_entity_poly.type
_entity_poly.pdbx_seq_one_letter_code
_entity_poly.pdbx_strand_id
1 'polypeptide(L)'
;MTRHDQDGHRTIVSFGEPAPARPYSIYVRPGLLDDFGPLIAEACPAHLYAVLSDSRVAELYGERVLAALDGCGLKASLFRFAAGEWNKT
;
A
#
# COMPACT_ATOMS: atom_id res chain seq x y z
N MET A 1 -21.65 7.70 -4.64
CA MET A 1 -21.94 8.74 -3.62
C MET A 1 -20.64 9.06 -2.91
N THR A 2 -19.95 10.09 -3.40
CA THR A 2 -18.64 10.51 -2.88
C THR A 2 -18.87 11.27 -1.57
N ARG A 3 -18.54 10.66 -0.42
CA ARG A 3 -18.49 11.39 0.85
C ARG A 3 -17.11 12.01 0.98
N HIS A 4 -17.05 13.33 0.94
CA HIS A 4 -15.89 14.10 1.34
C HIS A 4 -15.91 14.24 2.86
N ASP A 5 -14.84 13.83 3.53
CA ASP A 5 -14.61 13.99 4.97
C ASP A 5 -13.61 15.14 5.23
N GLN A 6 -13.77 15.86 6.34
CA GLN A 6 -13.22 17.21 6.55
C GLN A 6 -11.75 17.28 7.00
N ASP A 7 -11.03 16.15 7.14
CA ASP A 7 -9.61 16.14 7.54
C ASP A 7 -8.59 16.16 6.38
N GLY A 8 -8.97 16.74 5.24
CA GLY A 8 -8.02 17.22 4.24
C GLY A 8 -7.24 16.14 3.46
N HIS A 9 -7.87 15.60 2.41
CA HIS A 9 -7.27 14.76 1.34
C HIS A 9 -7.44 13.24 1.48
N ARG A 10 -8.67 12.78 1.75
CA ARG A 10 -9.12 11.40 1.43
C ARG A 10 -10.00 11.45 0.18
N THR A 11 -9.52 10.95 -0.96
CA THR A 11 -10.35 10.72 -2.15
C THR A 11 -10.70 9.25 -2.23
N ILE A 12 -11.83 8.85 -1.64
CA ILE A 12 -12.36 7.49 -1.80
C ILE A 12 -13.05 7.42 -3.16
N VAL A 13 -12.36 6.87 -4.17
CA VAL A 13 -12.96 6.53 -5.46
C VAL A 13 -13.44 5.08 -5.40
N SER A 14 -14.75 4.88 -5.45
CA SER A 14 -15.37 3.55 -5.51
C SER A 14 -15.86 3.31 -6.94
N PHE A 15 -15.28 2.33 -7.64
CA PHE A 15 -15.68 1.96 -9.00
C PHE A 15 -16.77 0.88 -8.94
N GLY A 16 -17.91 1.14 -9.61
CA GLY A 16 -19.00 0.19 -9.83
C GLY A 16 -18.80 -0.62 -11.12
N GLU A 17 -19.35 -1.84 -11.12
CA GLU A 17 -18.94 -3.05 -11.85
C GLU A 17 -19.28 -3.18 -13.37
N PRO A 18 -18.67 -4.14 -14.12
CA PRO A 18 -19.09 -5.56 -14.08
C PRO A 18 -17.95 -6.61 -13.96
N ALA A 19 -18.04 -7.46 -12.92
CA ALA A 19 -17.25 -8.65 -12.49
C ALA A 19 -17.02 -8.52 -10.98
N PRO A 20 -17.24 -9.53 -10.11
CA PRO A 20 -17.49 -9.38 -8.67
C PRO A 20 -16.37 -8.61 -7.96
N ALA A 21 -16.46 -7.29 -7.98
CA ALA A 21 -15.42 -6.37 -7.57
C ALA A 21 -15.74 -6.04 -6.12
N ARG A 22 -14.87 -6.55 -5.24
CA ARG A 22 -14.91 -6.16 -3.83
C ARG A 22 -14.61 -4.66 -3.74
N PRO A 23 -15.37 -3.88 -2.96
CA PRO A 23 -15.07 -2.48 -2.75
C PRO A 23 -13.66 -2.34 -2.15
N TYR A 24 -12.90 -1.35 -2.61
CA TYR A 24 -11.55 -1.06 -2.13
C TYR A 24 -11.35 0.44 -1.94
N SER A 25 -10.40 0.81 -1.08
CA SER A 25 -10.05 2.20 -0.78
C SER A 25 -8.77 2.59 -1.51
N ILE A 26 -8.77 3.77 -2.13
CA ILE A 26 -7.59 4.40 -2.73
C ILE A 26 -7.26 5.62 -1.87
N TYR A 27 -6.01 5.74 -1.43
CA TYR A 27 -5.51 6.91 -0.69
C TYR A 27 -4.47 7.63 -1.56
N VAL A 28 -4.61 8.95 -1.72
CA VAL A 28 -3.69 9.76 -2.53
C VAL A 28 -3.32 11.02 -1.77
N ARG A 29 -2.06 11.12 -1.34
CA ARG A 29 -1.49 12.27 -0.63
C ARG A 29 0.04 12.31 -0.81
N PRO A 30 0.68 13.49 -0.86
CA PRO A 30 2.13 13.59 -0.75
C PRO A 30 2.65 12.96 0.57
N GLY A 31 3.76 12.23 0.52
CA GLY A 31 4.36 11.63 1.71
C GLY A 31 3.61 10.42 2.29
N LEU A 32 2.58 9.89 1.61
CA LEU A 32 1.73 8.81 2.13
C LEU A 32 2.49 7.54 2.56
N LEU A 33 3.68 7.29 2.00
CA LEU A 33 4.51 6.14 2.39
C LEU A 33 5.00 6.22 3.84
N ASP A 34 5.10 7.42 4.40
CA ASP A 34 5.47 7.62 5.81
C ASP A 34 4.32 7.22 6.74
N ASP A 35 3.07 7.32 6.27
CA ASP A 35 1.85 6.88 6.97
C ASP A 35 1.43 5.45 6.58
N PHE A 36 2.30 4.69 5.90
CA PHE A 36 1.95 3.37 5.38
C PHE A 36 1.66 2.36 6.51
N GLY A 37 2.44 2.39 7.60
CA GLY A 37 2.26 1.51 8.75
C GLY A 37 0.86 1.56 9.36
N PRO A 38 0.39 2.73 9.82
CA PRO A 38 -0.95 2.87 10.40
C PRO A 38 -2.07 2.45 9.44
N LEU A 39 -1.96 2.77 8.14
CA LEU A 39 -2.94 2.37 7.13
C LEU A 39 -3.04 0.85 7.00
N ILE A 40 -1.91 0.15 7.02
CA ILE A 40 -1.88 -1.32 6.96
C ILE A 40 -2.42 -1.94 8.25
N ALA A 41 -2.07 -1.40 9.42
CA ALA A 41 -2.57 -1.89 10.70
C ALA A 41 -4.11 -1.84 10.79
N GLU A 42 -4.73 -0.78 10.27
CA GLU A 42 -6.18 -0.62 10.23
C GLU A 42 -6.83 -1.51 9.16
N ALA A 43 -6.32 -1.47 7.93
CA ALA A 43 -6.99 -2.09 6.79
C ALA A 43 -6.73 -3.59 6.64
N CYS A 44 -5.58 -4.10 7.11
CA CYS A 44 -5.15 -5.47 6.90
C CYS A 44 -4.30 -5.99 8.08
N PRO A 45 -4.91 -6.32 9.23
CA PRO A 45 -4.17 -6.87 10.37
C PRO A 45 -3.65 -8.28 10.07
N ALA A 46 -2.35 -8.50 10.29
CA ALA A 46 -1.67 -9.77 10.09
C ALA A 46 -0.49 -9.94 11.06
N HIS A 47 0.00 -11.18 11.21
CA HIS A 47 1.14 -11.50 12.07
C HIS A 47 2.50 -11.19 11.40
N LEU A 48 2.55 -11.21 10.08
CA LEU A 48 3.75 -11.00 9.27
C LEU A 48 3.33 -10.53 7.87
N TYR A 49 4.07 -9.56 7.34
CA TYR A 49 3.83 -8.97 6.02
C TYR A 49 4.97 -9.30 5.05
N ALA A 50 4.60 -9.54 3.79
CA ALA A 50 5.55 -9.63 2.68
C ALA A 50 5.38 -8.39 1.79
N VAL A 51 6.46 -7.64 1.61
CA VAL A 51 6.51 -6.52 0.66
C VAL A 51 7.15 -7.04 -0.63
N LEU A 52 6.42 -7.01 -1.74
CA LEU A 52 6.94 -7.43 -3.04
C LEU A 52 7.12 -6.21 -3.93
N SER A 53 8.29 -6.10 -4.55
CA SER A 53 8.59 -4.99 -5.45
C SER A 53 9.65 -5.39 -6.47
N ASP A 54 9.62 -4.77 -7.65
CA ASP A 54 10.72 -4.93 -8.59
C ASP A 54 11.99 -4.26 -8.07
N SER A 55 13.14 -4.64 -8.62
CA SER A 55 14.44 -4.20 -8.15
C SER A 55 14.62 -2.67 -8.15
N ARG A 56 14.03 -1.94 -9.11
CA ARG A 56 14.16 -0.48 -9.21
C ARG A 56 13.32 0.23 -8.17
N VAL A 57 12.07 -0.20 -8.00
CA VAL A 57 11.15 0.37 -7.00
C VAL A 57 11.61 0.01 -5.58
N ALA A 58 12.09 -1.22 -5.38
CA ALA A 58 12.66 -1.67 -4.12
C ALA A 58 13.88 -0.85 -3.68
N GLU A 59 14.74 -0.48 -4.62
CA GLU A 59 15.91 0.38 -4.35
C GLU A 59 15.50 1.79 -3.87
N LEU A 60 14.44 2.35 -4.45
CA LEU A 60 13.98 3.70 -4.11
C LEU A 60 13.14 3.75 -2.82
N TYR A 61 12.32 2.73 -2.57
CA TYR A 61 11.25 2.82 -1.56
C TYR A 61 11.18 1.63 -0.60
N GLY A 62 11.88 0.53 -0.86
CA GLY A 62 11.77 -0.70 -0.09
C GLY A 62 12.08 -0.50 1.39
N GLU A 63 13.22 0.11 1.69
CA GLU A 63 13.63 0.37 3.09
C GLU A 63 12.69 1.36 3.79
N ARG A 64 12.19 2.38 3.08
CA ARG A 64 11.24 3.34 3.65
C ARG A 64 9.91 2.66 4.03
N VAL A 65 9.43 1.74 3.19
CA VAL A 65 8.24 0.94 3.48
C VAL A 65 8.45 0.03 4.69
N LEU A 66 9.59 -0.67 4.76
CA LEU A 66 9.90 -1.52 5.91
C LEU A 66 9.99 -0.71 7.20
N ALA A 67 10.64 0.46 7.18
CA ALA A 67 10.75 1.34 8.34
C ALA A 67 9.38 1.85 8.81
N ALA A 68 8.47 2.21 7.89
CA ALA A 68 7.12 2.64 8.25
C ALA A 68 6.30 1.53 8.92
N LEU A 69 6.45 0.28 8.44
CA LEU A 69 5.80 -0.90 9.05
C LEU A 69 6.40 -1.22 10.43
N ASP A 70 7.73 -1.25 10.53
CA ASP A 70 8.45 -1.53 11.77
C ASP A 70 8.17 -0.49 12.85
N GLY A 71 8.07 0.80 12.49
CA GLY A 71 7.66 1.88 13.39
C GLY A 71 6.27 1.70 14.03
N CYS A 72 5.44 0.82 13.45
CA CYS A 72 4.13 0.43 13.99
C CYS A 72 4.14 -0.96 14.65
N GLY A 73 5.32 -1.57 14.82
CA GLY A 73 5.47 -2.94 15.33
C GLY A 73 5.03 -4.03 14.35
N LEU A 74 4.83 -3.69 13.07
CA LEU A 74 4.41 -4.65 12.04
C LEU A 74 5.64 -5.32 11.43
N LYS A 75 5.78 -6.62 11.68
CA LYS A 75 6.89 -7.41 11.13
C LYS A 75 6.72 -7.57 9.63
N ALA A 76 7.75 -7.21 8.86
CA ALA A 76 7.71 -7.30 7.41
C ALA A 76 9.04 -7.76 6.80
N SER A 77 8.99 -8.32 5.59
CA SER A 77 10.18 -8.67 4.80
C SER A 77 10.00 -8.25 3.34
N LEU A 78 11.07 -7.71 2.74
CA LEU A 78 11.09 -7.24 1.35
C LEU A 78 11.63 -8.32 0.42
N PHE A 79 10.83 -8.69 -0.58
CA PHE A 79 11.18 -9.61 -1.65
C PHE A 79 11.30 -8.83 -2.96
N ARG A 80 12.47 -8.93 -3.58
CA ARG A 80 12.79 -8.21 -4.81
C ARG A 80 12.76 -9.18 -5.98
N PHE A 81 12.17 -8.74 -7.08
CA PHE A 81 12.24 -9.45 -8.36
C PHE A 81 12.84 -8.54 -9.43
N ALA A 82 13.37 -9.12 -10.50
CA ALA A 82 14.01 -8.34 -11.54
C ALA A 82 12.98 -7.47 -12.30
N ALA A 83 13.34 -6.22 -12.56
CA ALA A 83 12.45 -5.26 -13.22
C ALA A 83 12.13 -5.65 -14.68
N GLY A 84 10.87 -5.47 -15.07
CA GLY A 84 10.38 -5.64 -16.44
C GLY A 84 9.03 -6.36 -16.51
N GLU A 85 8.32 -6.14 -17.62
CA GLU A 85 6.98 -6.72 -17.87
C GLU A 85 6.99 -8.26 -17.96
N TRP A 86 8.14 -8.84 -18.27
CA TRP A 86 8.33 -10.28 -18.37
C TRP A 86 8.07 -11.03 -17.04
N ASN A 87 8.07 -10.32 -15.90
CA ASN A 87 7.83 -10.91 -14.57
C ASN A 87 6.34 -10.95 -14.16
N LYS A 88 5.41 -10.57 -15.04
CA LYS A 88 3.95 -10.68 -14.82
C LYS A 88 3.38 -11.97 -15.42
N THR A 89 4.05 -13.09 -15.15
CA THR A 89 3.60 -14.44 -15.55
C THR A 89 3.11 -15.17 -14.31
#